data_AF-A0A5R9KFJ8-F1
#
_entry.id   AF-A0A5R9KFJ8-F1
#
_cell.length_a   1.000
_cell.length_b   1.000
_cell.length_c   1.000
_cell.angle_alpha   90.00
_cell.angle_beta   90.00
_cell.angle_gamma   90.00
#
_symmetry.space_group_name_H-M   'P 1'
#
loop_
_entity.id
_entity.type
_entity.pdbx_description
1 polymer ?
#
loop_
_entity_poly.entity_id
_entity_poly.type
_entity_poly.pdbx_seq_one_letter_code
_entity_poly.pdbx_strand_id
1 'polypeptide(L)'
;MSNGLGVNANDYSVNKIVDTHSKSDAGFNFTQSQADFLELVLSHGATELSRSLKLIHDLALYHSDISFNKVEKSALFDLKLLWESFEQIKKEKRVIHK
;
A
#
# COMPACT_ATOMS: atom_id res chain seq x y z
N MET A 1 -3.39 -60.01 -37.69
CA MET A 1 -3.46 -58.55 -37.50
C MET A 1 -2.61 -58.19 -36.28
N SER A 2 -1.73 -57.20 -36.47
CA SER A 2 -0.89 -56.43 -35.53
C SER A 2 0.14 -57.14 -34.63
N ASN A 3 1.41 -56.93 -34.97
CA ASN A 3 2.60 -57.06 -34.13
C ASN A 3 2.87 -55.72 -33.40
N GLY A 4 3.66 -55.72 -32.33
CA GLY A 4 4.31 -54.49 -31.84
C GLY A 4 4.85 -54.56 -30.41
N LEU A 5 6.12 -54.97 -30.29
CA LEU A 5 6.93 -55.02 -29.08
C LEU A 5 7.60 -53.65 -28.80
N GLY A 6 7.66 -53.24 -27.53
CA GLY A 6 8.76 -52.47 -26.93
C GLY A 6 8.84 -50.96 -27.17
N VAL A 7 8.92 -50.19 -26.07
CA VAL A 7 10.06 -49.32 -25.67
C VAL A 7 9.58 -48.26 -24.66
N ASN A 8 10.31 -48.21 -23.55
CA ASN A 8 10.30 -47.23 -22.47
C ASN A 8 10.69 -45.82 -22.97
N ALA A 9 9.96 -44.78 -22.57
CA ALA A 9 10.51 -43.44 -22.41
C ALA A 9 9.68 -42.66 -21.40
N ASN A 10 10.29 -42.39 -20.25
CA ASN A 10 9.96 -41.25 -19.40
C ASN A 10 9.91 -40.00 -20.27
N ASP A 11 8.82 -39.23 -20.17
CA ASP A 11 8.85 -37.84 -20.64
C ASP A 11 8.34 -36.91 -19.56
N TYR A 12 9.08 -35.84 -19.46
CA TYR A 12 9.31 -34.99 -18.31
C TYR A 12 8.38 -33.80 -18.47
N SER A 13 7.60 -33.43 -17.45
CA SER A 13 7.14 -32.05 -17.43
C SER A 13 6.93 -31.52 -16.02
N VAL A 14 8.05 -31.00 -15.53
CA VAL A 14 8.17 -29.72 -14.83
C VAL A 14 7.37 -29.61 -13.53
N ASN A 15 8.06 -29.96 -12.44
CA ASN A 15 8.02 -29.17 -11.21
C ASN A 15 8.17 -27.69 -11.59
N LYS A 16 7.06 -26.96 -11.72
CA LYS A 16 7.10 -25.50 -11.69
C LYS A 16 7.04 -25.09 -10.23
N ILE A 17 8.12 -25.42 -9.51
CA ILE A 17 8.51 -24.66 -8.33
C ILE A 17 8.84 -23.28 -8.89
N VAL A 18 7.88 -22.35 -8.83
CA VAL A 18 8.16 -20.94 -9.03
C VAL A 18 8.94 -20.49 -7.80
N ASP A 19 10.23 -20.82 -7.82
CA ASP A 19 11.22 -20.04 -7.10
C ASP A 19 11.42 -18.77 -7.90
N THR A 20 10.60 -17.76 -7.60
CA THR A 20 11.10 -16.39 -7.66
C THR A 20 11.44 -16.00 -6.24
N HIS A 21 12.59 -16.50 -5.78
CA HIS A 21 13.42 -15.83 -4.79
C HIS A 21 13.83 -14.45 -5.36
N SER A 22 12.86 -13.55 -5.45
CA SER A 22 13.13 -12.12 -5.43
C SER A 22 13.63 -11.86 -4.03
N LYS A 23 14.94 -11.77 -3.92
CA LYS A 23 15.71 -11.28 -2.78
C LYS A 23 15.02 -10.03 -2.25
N SER A 24 14.15 -10.20 -1.26
CA SER A 24 13.54 -9.09 -0.56
C SER A 24 14.60 -8.57 0.41
N ASP A 25 15.13 -7.39 0.14
CA ASP A 25 15.78 -6.57 1.16
C ASP A 25 14.76 -6.37 2.28
N ALA A 26 14.78 -7.26 3.28
CA ALA A 26 13.84 -7.34 4.41
C ALA A 26 12.46 -6.74 4.07
N GLY A 27 11.83 -7.28 3.00
CA GLY A 27 10.62 -6.69 2.45
C GLY A 27 9.50 -6.83 3.47
N PHE A 28 9.02 -5.69 3.98
CA PHE A 28 7.80 -5.67 4.78
C PHE A 28 6.68 -6.34 3.96
N ASN A 29 6.28 -7.53 4.36
CA ASN A 29 5.11 -8.19 3.78
C ASN A 29 3.88 -7.53 4.40
N PHE A 30 3.22 -6.66 3.65
CA PHE A 30 1.93 -6.13 4.03
C PHE A 30 0.90 -7.27 4.09
N THR A 31 -0.03 -7.19 5.04
CA THR A 31 -1.25 -8.00 4.96
C THR A 31 -2.04 -7.57 3.72
N GLN A 32 -2.93 -8.44 3.21
CA GLN A 32 -3.78 -8.09 2.07
C GLN A 32 -4.54 -6.77 2.31
N SER A 33 -5.12 -6.61 3.49
CA SER A 33 -5.84 -5.39 3.88
C SER A 33 -4.97 -4.12 3.88
N GLN A 34 -3.68 -4.24 4.23
CA GLN A 34 -2.74 -3.11 4.19
C GLN A 34 -2.39 -2.74 2.74
N ALA A 35 -2.18 -3.75 1.89
CA ALA A 35 -1.93 -3.55 0.46
C ALA A 35 -3.14 -2.89 -0.23
N ASP A 36 -4.35 -3.39 0.01
CA ASP A 36 -5.59 -2.86 -0.56
C ASP A 36 -5.82 -1.40 -0.14
N PHE A 37 -5.54 -1.06 1.12
CA PHE A 37 -5.62 0.31 1.62
C PHE A 37 -4.64 1.23 0.90
N LEU A 38 -3.38 0.79 0.74
CA LEU A 38 -2.36 1.57 0.04
C LEU A 38 -2.73 1.77 -1.44
N GLU A 39 -3.26 0.74 -2.10
CA GLU A 39 -3.76 0.84 -3.48
C GLU A 39 -4.91 1.85 -3.59
N LEU A 40 -5.86 1.83 -2.66
CA LEU A 40 -6.94 2.81 -2.60
C LEU A 40 -6.42 4.24 -2.41
N VAL A 41 -5.49 4.45 -1.48
CA VAL A 41 -4.89 5.78 -1.22
C VAL A 41 -4.13 6.29 -2.46
N LEU A 42 -3.37 5.41 -3.12
CA LEU A 42 -2.59 5.76 -4.30
C LEU A 42 -3.46 6.01 -5.53
N SER A 43 -4.56 5.28 -5.69
CA SER A 43 -5.51 5.44 -6.81
C SER A 43 -6.41 6.67 -6.65
N HIS A 44 -6.88 6.96 -5.43
CA HIS A 44 -7.68 8.15 -5.15
C HIS A 44 -6.83 9.44 -5.20
N GLY A 45 -5.55 9.33 -4.82
CA GLY A 45 -4.58 10.43 -4.87
C GLY A 45 -4.17 10.88 -3.47
N ALA A 46 -2.96 10.52 -3.07
CA ALA A 46 -2.39 10.91 -1.77
C ALA A 46 -2.34 12.44 -1.57
N THR A 47 -2.25 13.22 -2.66
CA THR A 47 -2.24 14.69 -2.58
C THR A 47 -3.62 15.24 -2.26
N GLU A 48 -4.65 14.69 -2.89
CA GLU A 48 -6.05 15.05 -2.74
C GLU A 48 -6.54 14.69 -1.34
N LEU A 49 -6.16 13.50 -0.84
CA LEU A 49 -6.42 13.08 0.53
C LEU A 49 -5.73 13.98 1.55
N SER A 50 -4.44 14.24 1.38
CA SER A 50 -3.69 15.13 2.28
C SER A 50 -4.32 16.53 2.37
N ARG A 51 -4.69 17.11 1.21
CA ARG A 51 -5.39 18.41 1.16
C ARG A 51 -6.75 18.38 1.86
N SER A 52 -7.52 17.31 1.66
CA SER A 52 -8.84 17.16 2.29
C SER A 52 -8.75 17.08 3.80
N LEU A 53 -7.80 16.28 4.32
CA LEU A 53 -7.55 16.17 5.76
C LEU A 53 -7.08 17.49 6.37
N LYS A 54 -6.16 18.19 5.69
CA LYS A 54 -5.70 19.52 6.13
C LYS A 54 -6.85 20.53 6.18
N LEU A 55 -7.72 20.53 5.16
CA LEU A 55 -8.89 21.42 5.12
C LEU A 55 -9.83 21.17 6.31
N ILE A 56 -10.13 19.91 6.64
CA ILE A 56 -10.99 19.56 7.78
C ILE A 56 -10.36 20.02 9.10
N HIS A 57 -9.06 19.81 9.26
CA HIS A 57 -8.33 20.26 10.44
C HIS A 57 -8.32 21.78 10.59
N ASP A 58 -8.02 22.51 9.51
CA ASP A 58 -8.02 23.97 9.52
C ASP A 58 -9.45 24.49 9.78
N LEU A 59 -10.46 23.88 9.16
CA LEU A 59 -11.87 24.19 9.42
C LEU A 59 -12.22 24.05 10.90
N ALA A 60 -11.83 22.96 11.54
CA ALA A 60 -12.04 22.77 12.97
C ALA A 60 -11.33 23.88 13.77
N LEU A 61 -10.05 24.13 13.51
CA LEU A 61 -9.27 25.12 14.25
C LEU A 61 -9.82 26.55 14.16
N TYR A 62 -10.28 26.97 12.98
CA TYR A 62 -10.66 28.36 12.72
C TYR A 62 -12.16 28.64 12.90
N HIS A 63 -13.02 27.63 12.78
CA HIS A 63 -14.47 27.81 12.86
C HIS A 63 -15.10 27.19 14.11
N SER A 64 -14.30 26.64 15.03
CA SER A 64 -14.79 26.26 16.35
C SER A 64 -14.84 27.50 17.25
N ASP A 65 -16.04 27.98 17.55
CA ASP A 65 -16.28 28.96 18.63
C ASP A 65 -16.02 28.35 20.04
N ILE A 66 -15.65 27.06 20.09
CA ILE A 66 -15.49 26.27 21.30
C ILE A 66 -14.03 25.84 21.46
N SER A 67 -13.52 25.94 22.69
CA SER A 67 -12.18 25.47 23.02
C SER A 67 -12.10 23.94 22.97
N PHE A 68 -11.06 23.41 22.34
CA PHE A 68 -10.87 21.96 22.25
C PHE A 68 -10.50 21.31 23.59
N ASN A 69 -11.22 20.25 23.94
CA ASN A 69 -10.86 19.34 25.00
C ASN A 69 -9.70 18.40 24.58
N LYS A 70 -9.22 17.57 25.50
CA LYS A 70 -8.07 16.68 25.26
C LYS A 70 -8.34 15.66 24.13
N VAL A 71 -9.56 15.14 24.04
CA VAL A 71 -9.94 14.14 23.03
C VAL A 71 -9.95 14.78 21.64
N GLU A 72 -10.53 15.97 21.51
CA GLU A 72 -10.59 16.71 20.25
C GLU A 72 -9.19 17.11 19.77
N LYS A 73 -8.31 17.55 20.69
CA LYS A 73 -6.91 17.84 20.35
C LYS A 73 -6.17 16.59 19.85
N SER A 74 -6.44 15.42 20.43
CA SER A 74 -5.86 14.17 19.95
C SER A 74 -6.35 13.83 18.54
N ALA A 75 -7.65 13.96 18.28
CA ALA A 75 -8.21 13.69 16.96
C ALA A 75 -7.64 14.63 15.87
N LEU A 76 -7.45 15.92 16.19
CA LEU A 76 -6.81 16.87 15.29
C LEU A 76 -5.34 16.50 15.03
N PHE A 77 -4.63 16.04 16.06
CA PHE A 77 -3.27 15.54 15.92
C PHE A 77 -3.19 14.29 15.03
N ASP A 78 -4.14 13.36 15.17
CA ASP A 78 -4.19 12.14 14.35
C ASP A 78 -4.47 12.48 12.86
N LEU A 79 -5.35 13.45 12.59
CA LEU A 79 -5.57 13.98 11.24
C LEU A 79 -4.28 14.56 10.66
N LYS A 80 -3.52 15.31 11.48
CA LYS A 80 -2.22 15.87 11.09
C LYS A 80 -1.22 14.80 10.71
N LEU A 81 -1.05 13.81 11.57
CA LEU A 81 -0.13 12.70 11.34
C LEU A 81 -0.46 11.98 10.02
N LEU A 82 -1.75 11.77 9.76
CA LEU A 82 -2.20 11.07 8.55
C LEU A 82 -1.92 11.87 7.27
N TRP A 83 -2.19 13.18 7.23
CA TRP A 83 -1.92 13.95 6.02
C TRP A 83 -0.42 14.11 5.76
N GLU A 84 0.41 14.23 6.80
CA GLU A 84 1.87 14.33 6.67
C GLU A 84 2.45 13.04 6.10
N SER A 85 1.90 11.90 6.52
CA SER A 85 2.25 10.58 6.00
C SER A 85 1.92 10.46 4.50
N PHE A 86 0.75 10.95 4.07
CA PHE A 86 0.40 10.99 2.65
C PHE A 86 1.31 11.91 1.82
N GLU A 87 1.73 13.05 2.37
CA GLU A 87 2.72 13.91 1.71
C GLU A 87 4.08 13.23 1.55
N GLN A 88 4.47 12.41 2.52
CA GLN A 88 5.72 11.65 2.49
C GLN A 88 5.71 10.57 1.40
N ILE A 89 4.62 9.80 1.28
CA ILE A 89 4.43 8.81 0.21
C ILE A 89 4.60 9.47 -1.18
N LYS A 90 4.09 10.69 -1.35
CA LYS A 90 4.27 11.46 -2.59
C LYS A 90 5.73 11.82 -2.85
N LYS A 91 6.49 12.22 -1.82
CA LYS A 91 7.91 12.59 -1.96
C LYS A 91 8.73 11.38 -2.42
N GLU A 92 8.49 10.22 -1.84
CA GLU A 92 9.20 8.97 -2.18
C GLU A 92 8.94 8.53 -3.62
N LYS A 93 7.69 8.61 -4.11
CA LYS A 93 7.35 8.28 -5.51
C LYS A 93 8.14 9.12 -6.53
N ARG A 94 8.48 10.38 -6.21
CA ARG A 94 9.27 11.27 -7.10
C ARG A 94 10.75 10.96 -7.11
N VAL A 95 11.29 10.31 -6.08
CA VAL A 95 12.72 9.94 -6.01
C VAL A 95 13.02 8.72 -6.89
N ILE A 96 12.05 7.84 -7.11
CA ILE A 96 12.22 6.60 -7.89
C ILE A 96 12.17 6.85 -9.42
N HIS A 97 11.72 8.03 -9.87
CA HIS A 97 11.55 8.38 -11.29
C HIS A 97 12.57 9.43 -11.78
N LYS A 98 13.75 9.51 -11.17
CA LYS A 98 14.83 10.42 -11.56
C LYS A 98 16.10 9.64 -11.87
#